data_AF-A0A9P6S5Z3-F1
#
_entry.id   AF-A0A9P6S5Z3-F1
#
_cell.length_a   1.000
_cell.length_b   1.000
_cell.length_c   1.000
_cell.angle_alpha   90.00
_cell.angle_beta   90.00
_cell.angle_gamma   90.00
#
_symmetry.space_group_name_H-M   'P 1'
#
loop_
_entity.id
_entity.type
_entity.pdbx_description
1 polymer ?
#
loop_
_entity_poly.entity_id
_entity_poly.type
_entity_poly.pdbx_seq_one_letter_code
_entity_poly.pdbx_strand_id
1 'polypeptide(L)'
;MRFASAIVAAAVAAIASAQVVYPFAPEGPCVAACTDSAGKSIFPFYDDINANGAFFFHSLGFTFNRGSPDTITFMTKAGTCMNSCPLTEQEAYRASYYPKYNWYQANKPATGARRA
;
A
#
# COMPACT_ATOMS: atom_id res chain seq x y z
N MET A 1 -35.79 -33.82 -14.68
CA MET A 1 -34.34 -33.55 -14.66
C MET A 1 -34.05 -32.46 -15.67
N ARG A 2 -33.71 -31.25 -15.23
CA ARG A 2 -33.26 -30.16 -16.11
C ARG A 2 -31.99 -29.59 -15.49
N PHE A 3 -30.86 -30.02 -16.02
CA PHE A 3 -29.56 -29.49 -15.71
C PHE A 3 -29.47 -28.08 -16.33
N ALA A 4 -29.37 -27.06 -15.50
CA ALA A 4 -29.02 -25.71 -15.94
C ALA A 4 -27.62 -25.41 -15.41
N SER A 5 -26.61 -25.82 -16.18
CA SER A 5 -25.24 -25.38 -16.01
C SER A 5 -25.17 -23.89 -16.36
N ALA A 6 -25.06 -23.03 -15.35
CA ALA A 6 -24.81 -21.61 -15.57
C ALA A 6 -23.31 -21.34 -15.51
N ILE A 7 -22.84 -20.67 -16.56
CA ILE A 7 -21.47 -20.46 -16.98
C ILE A 7 -20.70 -19.61 -15.95
N VAL A 8 -19.47 -20.03 -15.66
CA VAL A 8 -18.46 -19.29 -14.90
C VAL A 8 -18.13 -17.99 -15.64
N ALA A 9 -18.57 -16.85 -15.10
CA ALA A 9 -18.06 -15.54 -15.50
C ALA A 9 -16.94 -15.15 -14.52
N ALA A 10 -15.73 -15.63 -14.77
CA ALA A 10 -14.54 -15.06 -14.17
C ALA A 10 -14.36 -13.66 -14.77
N ALA A 11 -14.80 -12.63 -14.05
CA ALA A 11 -14.56 -11.25 -14.42
C ALA A 11 -13.06 -10.96 -14.28
N VAL A 12 -12.32 -11.09 -15.39
CA VAL A 12 -10.97 -10.53 -15.50
C VAL A 12 -11.16 -9.03 -15.64
N ALA A 13 -11.04 -8.30 -14.52
CA ALA A 13 -10.89 -6.86 -14.57
C ALA A 13 -9.62 -6.54 -15.36
N ALA A 14 -9.77 -6.09 -16.60
CA ALA A 14 -8.66 -5.52 -17.35
C ALA A 14 -8.24 -4.22 -16.66
N ILE A 15 -7.19 -4.30 -15.84
CA ILE A 15 -6.55 -3.13 -15.26
C ILE A 15 -5.82 -2.45 -16.42
N ALA A 16 -6.45 -1.44 -17.02
CA ALA A 16 -5.74 -0.46 -17.82
C ALA A 16 -4.92 0.42 -16.86
N SER A 17 -3.91 -0.15 -16.23
CA SER A 17 -2.93 0.61 -15.46
C SER A 17 -2.01 1.26 -16.49
N ALA A 18 -2.21 2.55 -16.75
CA ALA A 18 -1.06 3.41 -16.93
C ALA A 18 -0.14 3.11 -15.74
N GLN A 19 0.90 2.33 -15.97
CA GLN A 19 1.84 1.86 -14.96
C GLN A 19 2.41 3.07 -14.24
N VAL A 20 1.89 3.35 -13.05
CA VAL A 20 2.30 4.52 -12.29
C VAL A 20 3.69 4.24 -11.78
N VAL A 21 4.68 4.95 -12.30
CA VAL A 21 6.07 4.80 -11.86
C VAL A 21 6.18 5.30 -10.43
N TYR A 22 6.61 4.42 -9.52
CA TYR A 22 6.95 4.76 -8.15
C TYR A 22 8.43 5.17 -8.08
N PRO A 23 8.76 6.47 -7.93
CA PRO A 23 10.12 6.97 -8.15
C PRO A 23 10.97 6.98 -6.86
N PHE A 24 10.55 6.31 -5.79
CA PHE A 24 11.21 6.39 -4.50
C PHE A 24 12.08 5.17 -4.26
N ALA A 25 13.33 5.42 -3.85
CA ALA A 25 14.20 4.37 -3.37
C ALA A 25 13.67 3.79 -2.04
N PRO A 26 13.91 2.49 -1.78
CA PRO A 26 13.69 1.92 -0.45
C PRO A 26 14.55 2.62 0.60
N GLU A 27 13.99 2.81 1.80
CA GLU A 27 14.67 3.50 2.90
C GLU A 27 15.66 2.61 3.65
N GLY A 28 15.62 1.31 3.38
CA GLY A 28 16.51 0.30 3.92
C GLY A 28 15.75 -0.95 4.38
N PRO A 29 16.47 -2.05 4.62
CA PRO A 29 15.87 -3.34 4.96
C PRO A 29 15.17 -3.35 6.32
N CYS A 30 15.63 -2.58 7.31
CA CYS A 30 15.00 -2.53 8.63
C CYS A 30 13.65 -1.80 8.56
N VAL A 31 13.61 -0.62 7.94
CA VAL A 31 12.37 0.15 7.76
C VAL A 31 11.37 -0.66 6.93
N ALA A 32 11.81 -1.30 5.84
CA ALA A 32 10.96 -2.16 5.01
C ALA A 32 10.38 -3.36 5.79
N ALA A 33 11.18 -4.01 6.65
CA ALA A 33 10.68 -5.09 7.50
C ALA A 33 9.66 -4.59 8.53
N CYS A 34 9.87 -3.39 9.08
CA CYS A 34 8.92 -2.77 10.01
C CYS A 34 7.59 -2.41 9.35
N THR A 35 7.58 -1.83 8.14
CA THR A 35 6.34 -1.53 7.41
C THR A 35 5.63 -2.80 6.99
N ASP A 36 6.37 -3.79 6.47
CA ASP A 36 5.83 -5.09 6.07
C ASP A 36 5.17 -5.82 7.25
N SER A 37 5.84 -5.91 8.39
CA SER A 37 5.30 -6.55 9.59
C SER A 37 4.08 -5.82 10.15
N ALA A 38 4.11 -4.49 10.20
CA ALA A 38 2.97 -3.69 10.66
C ALA A 38 1.77 -3.86 9.73
N GLY A 39 2.02 -3.74 8.42
CA GLY A 39 1.03 -3.89 7.36
C GLY A 39 0.39 -5.27 7.34
N LYS A 40 1.18 -6.34 7.36
CA LYS A 40 0.69 -7.73 7.39
C LYS A 40 -0.12 -8.06 8.64
N SER A 41 0.11 -7.35 9.75
CA SER A 41 -0.70 -7.50 10.96
C SER A 41 -2.12 -6.94 10.84
N ILE A 42 -2.37 -6.07 9.84
CA ILE A 42 -3.68 -5.45 9.55
C ILE A 42 -4.28 -6.09 8.30
N PHE A 43 -3.46 -6.32 7.28
CA PHE A 43 -3.85 -6.81 5.98
C PHE A 43 -2.82 -7.84 5.45
N PRO A 44 -3.16 -9.14 5.40
CA PRO A 44 -2.20 -10.19 5.04
C PRO A 44 -1.56 -10.06 3.65
N PHE A 45 -2.21 -9.36 2.71
CA PHE A 45 -1.66 -9.11 1.37
C PHE A 45 -0.96 -7.75 1.25
N TYR A 46 -0.54 -7.17 2.39
CA TYR A 46 0.25 -5.95 2.40
C TYR A 46 1.51 -6.11 1.56
N ASP A 47 1.72 -5.12 0.70
CA ASP A 47 2.85 -4.98 -0.21
C ASP A 47 2.96 -3.50 -0.59
N ASP A 48 3.91 -2.78 0.00
CA ASP A 48 4.26 -1.39 -0.30
C ASP A 48 5.55 -1.27 -1.11
N ILE A 49 6.03 -2.39 -1.67
CA ILE A 49 7.28 -2.48 -2.44
C ILE A 49 6.98 -2.69 -3.92
N ASN A 50 6.07 -3.61 -4.24
CA ASN A 50 5.73 -3.92 -5.62
C ASN A 50 4.75 -2.89 -6.18
N ALA A 51 5.27 -1.83 -6.79
CA ALA A 51 4.48 -0.76 -7.41
C ALA A 51 3.47 -1.25 -8.47
N ASN A 52 3.70 -2.42 -9.08
CA ASN A 52 2.83 -3.05 -10.06
C ASN A 52 1.85 -4.06 -9.45
N GLY A 53 1.94 -4.31 -8.14
CA GLY A 53 1.10 -5.25 -7.41
C GLY A 53 -0.33 -4.74 -7.24
N ALA A 54 -1.29 -5.65 -7.25
CA ALA A 54 -2.72 -5.32 -7.12
C ALA A 54 -3.06 -4.60 -5.80
N PHE A 55 -2.24 -4.79 -4.77
CA PHE A 55 -2.46 -4.23 -3.43
C PHE A 55 -1.60 -3.02 -3.11
N PHE A 56 -0.72 -2.58 -4.01
CA PHE A 56 0.26 -1.52 -3.74
C PHE A 56 -0.36 -0.24 -3.16
N PHE A 57 -1.34 0.33 -3.86
CA PHE A 57 -2.03 1.53 -3.39
C PHE A 57 -2.85 1.31 -2.11
N HIS A 58 -3.39 0.10 -1.92
CA HIS A 58 -4.09 -0.24 -0.70
C HIS A 58 -3.12 -0.24 0.50
N SER A 59 -1.95 -0.86 0.33
CA SER A 59 -0.86 -0.90 1.31
C SER A 59 -0.37 0.51 1.66
N LEU A 60 -0.07 1.34 0.66
CA LEU A 60 0.31 2.74 0.88
C LEU A 60 -0.78 3.55 1.61
N GLY A 61 -2.04 3.14 1.44
CA GLY A 61 -3.18 3.72 2.14
C GLY A 61 -3.08 3.59 3.66
N PHE A 62 -2.48 2.52 4.19
CA PHE A 62 -2.27 2.40 5.64
C PHE A 62 -1.34 3.51 6.16
N THR A 63 -0.33 3.90 5.41
CA THR A 63 0.55 5.01 5.78
C THR A 63 -0.12 6.38 5.53
N PHE A 64 -0.78 6.56 4.39
CA PHE A 64 -1.09 7.90 3.87
C PHE A 64 -2.57 8.30 3.91
N ASN A 65 -3.53 7.39 4.17
CA ASN A 65 -4.94 7.76 4.40
C ASN A 65 -5.15 8.25 5.83
N ARG A 66 -4.66 9.46 6.10
CA ARG A 66 -4.71 10.11 7.42
C ARG A 66 -6.13 10.08 8.01
N GLY A 67 -6.21 9.80 9.30
CA GLY A 67 -7.45 9.85 10.08
C GLY A 67 -8.24 8.54 10.15
N SER A 68 -7.77 7.47 9.49
CA SER A 68 -8.36 6.14 9.67
C SER A 68 -7.79 5.43 10.91
N PRO A 69 -8.58 4.57 11.60
CA PRO A 69 -8.07 3.71 12.68
C PRO A 69 -6.92 2.81 12.22
N ASP A 70 -6.98 2.33 10.98
CA ASP A 70 -5.93 1.48 10.40
C ASP A 70 -4.64 2.25 10.20
N THR A 71 -4.71 3.52 9.78
CA THR A 71 -3.52 4.38 9.67
C THR A 71 -2.89 4.66 11.02
N ILE A 72 -3.69 4.91 12.05
CA ILE A 72 -3.16 5.10 13.41
C ILE A 72 -2.46 3.80 13.86
N THR A 73 -3.12 2.66 13.70
CA THR A 73 -2.57 1.34 14.08
C THR A 73 -1.27 1.04 13.35
N PHE A 74 -1.26 1.25 12.03
CA PHE A 74 -0.09 1.04 11.19
C PHE A 74 1.06 1.94 11.62
N MET A 75 0.83 3.26 11.72
CA MET A 75 1.87 4.23 12.07
C MET A 75 2.43 4.00 13.47
N THR A 76 1.60 3.58 14.44
CA THR A 76 2.07 3.20 15.77
C THR A 76 2.96 1.96 15.70
N LYS A 77 2.51 0.86 15.09
CA LYS A 77 3.28 -0.39 15.03
C LYS A 77 4.58 -0.22 14.25
N ALA A 78 4.50 0.37 13.06
CA ALA A 78 5.64 0.63 12.20
C ALA A 78 6.63 1.57 12.90
N GLY A 79 6.15 2.67 13.48
CA GLY A 79 6.97 3.63 14.22
C GLY A 79 7.66 3.04 15.44
N THR A 80 6.97 2.20 16.23
CA THR A 80 7.59 1.50 17.37
C THR A 80 8.73 0.58 16.92
N CYS A 81 8.55 -0.16 15.84
CA CYS A 81 9.59 -1.02 15.26
C CYS A 81 10.79 -0.19 14.74
N MET A 82 10.50 0.88 13.99
CA MET A 82 11.51 1.73 13.35
C MET A 82 12.45 2.43 14.34
N ASN A 83 12.06 2.62 15.60
CA ASN A 83 12.92 3.21 16.62
C ASN A 83 14.22 2.41 16.86
N SER A 84 14.22 1.11 16.55
CA SER A 84 15.41 0.24 16.64
C SER A 84 16.23 0.17 15.35
N CYS A 85 15.75 0.77 14.26
CA CYS A 85 16.44 0.74 12.98
C CYS A 85 17.67 1.66 12.97
N PRO A 86 18.66 1.42 12.07
CA PRO A 86 19.78 2.34 11.88
C PRO A 86 19.30 3.76 11.62
N LEU A 87 19.98 4.75 12.20
CA LEU A 87 19.61 6.17 12.07
C LEU A 87 19.50 6.61 10.60
N THR A 88 20.38 6.12 9.73
CA THR A 88 20.36 6.41 8.29
C THR A 88 19.05 5.97 7.62
N GLU A 89 18.49 4.82 8.02
CA GLU A 89 17.20 4.35 7.47
C GLU A 89 16.04 5.15 8.05
N GLN A 90 16.10 5.51 9.34
CA GLN A 90 15.10 6.38 9.96
C GLN A 90 15.07 7.77 9.30
N GLU A 91 16.23 8.33 8.98
CA GLU A 91 16.36 9.60 8.27
C GLU A 91 15.84 9.49 6.84
N ALA A 92 16.16 8.40 6.13
CA ALA A 92 15.62 8.14 4.79
C ALA A 92 14.09 8.03 4.80
N TYR A 93 13.50 7.38 5.81
CA TYR A 93 12.05 7.32 6.01
C TYR A 93 11.45 8.71 6.22
N ARG A 94 12.01 9.50 7.14
CA ARG A 94 11.53 10.87 7.41
C ARG A 94 11.64 11.78 6.19
N ALA A 95 12.75 11.70 5.47
CA ALA A 95 13.01 12.52 4.28
C ALA A 95 12.08 12.15 3.12
N SER A 96 11.75 10.86 2.95
CA SER A 96 10.89 10.39 1.87
C SER A 96 9.39 10.48 2.19
N TYR A 97 9.01 10.60 3.47
CA TYR A 97 7.61 10.53 3.91
C TYR A 97 6.69 11.53 3.18
N TYR A 98 7.02 12.83 3.20
CA TYR A 98 6.18 13.85 2.59
C TYR A 98 6.18 13.80 1.05
N PRO A 99 7.33 13.58 0.37
CA PRO A 99 7.35 13.29 -1.05
C PRO A 99 6.47 12.09 -1.45
N LYS A 100 6.56 10.97 -0.73
CA LYS A 100 5.73 9.77 -0.96
C LYS A 100 4.25 10.05 -0.73
N TYR A 101 3.91 10.79 0.33
CA TYR A 101 2.54 11.22 0.60
C TYR A 101 1.96 12.03 -0.57
N ASN A 102 2.69 13.03 -1.08
CA ASN A 102 2.21 13.85 -2.20
C ASN A 102 2.03 13.02 -3.47
N TRP A 103 2.98 12.14 -3.77
CA TRP A 103 2.85 11.22 -4.91
C TRP A 103 1.64 10.30 -4.74
N TYR A 104 1.44 9.71 -3.56
CA TYR A 104 0.30 8.85 -3.29
C TYR A 104 -1.02 9.59 -3.50
N GLN A 105 -1.14 10.82 -2.98
CA GLN A 105 -2.36 11.61 -3.14
C GLN A 105 -2.63 11.98 -4.61
N ALA A 106 -1.59 12.20 -5.41
CA ALA A 106 -1.71 12.50 -6.83
C ALA A 106 -2.01 11.27 -7.70
N ASN A 107 -1.63 10.07 -7.27
CA ASN A 107 -1.67 8.86 -8.10
C ASN A 107 -2.62 7.78 -7.59
N LYS A 108 -3.16 7.90 -6.36
CA LYS A 108 -4.07 6.90 -5.82
C LYS A 108 -5.31 6.78 -6.71
N PRO A 109 -5.80 5.54 -6.95
CA PRO A 109 -7.02 5.33 -7.71
C PRO A 109 -8.17 6.12 -7.08
N ALA A 110 -8.97 6.77 -7.92
CA ALA A 110 -10.17 7.46 -7.45
C ALA A 110 -11.06 6.46 -6.70
N THR A 111 -11.40 6.78 -5.46
CA THR A 111 -12.33 5.98 -4.65
C THR A 111 -13.72 6.16 -5.25
N GLY A 112 -14.07 5.29 -6.20
CA GLY A 112 -15.40 5.25 -6.80
C GLY A 112 -15.65 6.20 -7.97
N ALA A 113 -14.97 5.99 -9.10
CA ALA A 113 -15.69 6.06 -10.37
C ALA A 113 -16.69 4.88 -10.44
N ARG A 114 -17.69 4.88 -9.56
CA ARG A 114 -18.95 4.17 -9.82
C ARG A 114 -19.52 4.89 -11.03
N ARG A 115 -19.45 4.24 -12.19
CA ARG A 115 -20.24 4.62 -13.35
C ARG A 115 -21.70 4.71 -12.89
N ALA A 116 -22.26 5.93 -12.91
CA ALA A 116 -23.68 6.10 -13.14
C ALA A 116 -23.97 5.73 -14.60
#